data_AF-A0A6B3HGL6-F1
#
_entry.id   AF-A0A6B3HGL6-F1
#
_cell.length_a   1.000
_cell.length_b   1.000
_cell.length_c   1.000
_cell.angle_alpha   90.00
_cell.angle_beta   90.00
_cell.angle_gamma   90.00
#
_symmetry.space_group_name_H-M   'P 1'
#
loop_
_entity.id
_entity.type
_entity.pdbx_description
1 polymer ?
#
loop_
_entity_poly.entity_id
_entity_poly.type
_entity_poly.pdbx_seq_one_letter_code
_entity_poly.pdbx_strand_id
1 'polypeptide(L)'
;GYEIFRLTTGALPAETDGQVLVQDLESLDVMAEPVQPHPRCARCASLDAREPAATLPDSLALPVAPTVETARDAEALVEELNRVSTALVRPYTGIFRRYDDEELTQTPLKLSRVEVALGGGVRRRIAAFDVHHLAGARMRALYAAAEVYVEHVVPLPVPDVPQQALRTLGPAALTTG
;
A
#
# COMPACT_ATOMS: atom_id res chain seq x y z
N GLY A 1 -4.76 3.15 28.35
CA GLY A 1 -5.94 3.49 29.19
C GLY A 1 -6.85 4.50 28.50
N TYR A 2 -6.29 5.62 28.05
CA TYR A 2 -7.08 6.73 27.50
C TYR A 2 -7.78 6.41 26.16
N GLU A 3 -7.14 5.70 25.23
CA GLU A 3 -7.78 5.26 23.98
C GLU A 3 -8.96 4.30 24.22
N ILE A 4 -8.82 3.35 25.16
CA ILE A 4 -9.91 2.44 25.55
C ILE A 4 -11.07 3.24 26.15
N PHE A 5 -10.78 4.26 26.97
CA PHE A 5 -11.80 5.16 27.49
C PHE A 5 -12.52 5.91 26.35
N ARG A 6 -11.79 6.51 25.41
CA ARG A 6 -12.37 7.20 24.25
C ARG A 6 -13.28 6.28 23.43
N LEU A 7 -12.79 5.08 23.09
CA LEU A 7 -13.55 4.07 22.35
C LEU A 7 -14.82 3.63 23.09
N THR A 8 -14.71 3.31 24.39
CA THR A 8 -15.83 2.72 25.15
C THR A 8 -16.88 3.76 25.56
N THR A 9 -16.49 5.03 25.73
CA THR A 9 -17.41 6.09 26.18
C THR A 9 -17.93 6.95 25.04
N GLY A 10 -17.24 7.00 23.90
CA GLY A 10 -17.59 7.87 22.77
C GLY A 10 -17.45 9.37 23.08
N ALA A 11 -16.79 9.74 24.18
CA ALA A 11 -16.65 11.14 24.58
C ALA A 11 -15.82 11.97 23.58
N LEU A 12 -14.87 11.31 22.90
CA LEU A 12 -14.06 11.84 21.80
C LEU A 12 -13.78 10.70 20.81
N PRO A 13 -13.56 11.00 19.51
CA PRO A 13 -13.03 10.01 18.58
C PRO A 13 -11.72 9.44 19.11
N ALA A 14 -11.56 8.13 19.00
CA ALA A 14 -10.30 7.49 19.34
C ALA A 14 -9.27 7.80 18.25
N GLU A 15 -8.03 8.07 18.63
CA GLU A 15 -6.94 8.24 17.66
C GLU A 15 -6.64 6.93 16.92
N THR A 16 -6.99 5.80 17.54
CA THR A 16 -6.92 4.45 16.96
C THR A 16 -8.08 4.08 16.03
N ASP A 17 -9.05 4.97 15.83
CA ASP A 17 -10.16 4.71 14.91
C ASP A 17 -9.68 4.75 13.45
N GLY A 18 -9.57 3.58 12.82
CA GLY A 18 -9.03 3.43 11.47
C GLY A 18 -7.52 3.67 11.33
N GLN A 19 -6.78 3.72 12.45
CA GLN A 19 -5.34 4.00 12.45
C GLN A 19 -4.58 3.08 13.41
N VAL A 20 -3.29 2.90 13.15
CA VAL A 20 -2.33 2.34 14.11
C VAL A 20 -1.44 3.43 14.66
N LEU A 21 -1.21 3.39 15.97
CA LEU A 21 -0.22 4.22 16.63
C LEU A 21 1.07 3.42 16.79
N VAL A 22 2.15 3.91 16.21
CA VAL A 22 3.48 3.31 16.29
C VAL A 22 4.37 4.22 17.12
N GLN A 23 4.83 3.71 18.26
CA GLN A 23 5.81 4.37 19.10
C GLN A 23 7.18 3.74 18.90
N ASP A 24 8.14 4.51 18.40
CA ASP A 24 9.53 4.11 18.39
C ASP A 24 10.08 4.23 19.82
N LEU A 25 10.64 3.14 20.36
CA LEU A 25 11.12 3.11 21.76
C LEU A 25 12.52 3.69 21.93
N GLU A 26 13.27 3.83 20.83
CA GLU A 26 14.61 4.41 20.84
C GLU A 26 14.54 5.92 20.66
N SER A 27 13.81 6.40 19.66
CA SER A 27 13.64 7.84 19.40
C SER A 27 12.53 8.49 20.23
N LEU A 28 11.60 7.70 20.76
CA LEU A 28 10.37 8.13 21.44
C LEU A 28 9.39 8.87 20.53
N ASP A 29 9.57 8.80 19.21
CA ASP A 29 8.62 9.34 18.25
C ASP A 29 7.34 8.51 18.23
N VAL A 30 6.19 9.19 18.11
CA VAL A 30 4.89 8.56 17.93
C VAL A 30 4.32 8.97 16.58
N MET A 31 3.95 7.97 15.79
CA MET A 31 3.35 8.15 14.48
C MET A 31 1.97 7.50 14.44
N ALA A 32 1.00 8.20 13.84
CA ALA A 32 -0.30 7.64 13.52
C ALA A 32 -0.35 7.33 12.02
N GLU A 33 -0.63 6.07 11.68
CA GLU A 33 -0.77 5.65 10.30
C GLU A 33 -2.16 5.06 10.03
N PRO A 34 -2.87 5.51 8.97
CA PRO A 34 -4.17 4.99 8.61
C PRO A 34 -4.07 3.55 8.11
N VAL A 35 -5.03 2.72 8.51
CA VAL A 35 -5.21 1.37 7.98
C VAL A 35 -6.37 1.39 6.98
N GLN A 36 -6.05 1.17 5.71
CA GLN A 36 -7.07 1.12 4.67
C GLN A 36 -7.70 -0.29 4.63
N PRO A 37 -9.04 -0.42 4.69
CA PRO A 37 -9.68 -1.71 4.53
C PRO A 37 -9.42 -2.22 3.11
N HIS A 38 -8.99 -3.48 3.00
CA HIS A 38 -8.73 -4.06 1.69
C HIS A 38 -10.06 -4.37 0.97
N PRO A 39 -10.31 -3.84 -0.24
CA PRO A 39 -11.63 -3.92 -0.89
C PRO A 39 -12.07 -5.35 -1.24
N ARG A 40 -11.12 -6.30 -1.33
CA ARG A 40 -11.39 -7.73 -1.53
C ARG A 40 -11.12 -8.59 -0.29
N CYS A 41 -11.09 -8.00 0.91
CA CYS A 41 -10.86 -8.78 2.13
C CYS A 41 -12.02 -9.76 2.38
N ALA A 42 -11.77 -11.06 2.27
CA ALA A 42 -12.79 -12.08 2.48
C ALA A 42 -13.37 -12.07 3.91
N ARG A 43 -12.58 -11.62 4.90
CA ARG A 43 -13.05 -11.49 6.29
C ARG A 43 -13.95 -10.27 6.47
N CYS A 44 -13.51 -9.09 6.03
CA CYS A 44 -14.29 -7.86 6.15
C CYS A 44 -15.58 -7.94 5.31
N ALA A 45 -15.52 -8.51 4.09
CA ALA A 45 -16.71 -8.72 3.26
C ALA A 45 -17.81 -9.54 3.96
N SER A 46 -17.44 -10.47 4.84
CA SER A 46 -18.41 -11.25 5.64
C SER A 46 -19.00 -10.47 6.83
N LEU A 47 -18.30 -9.43 7.30
CA LEU A 47 -18.71 -8.58 8.43
C LEU A 47 -19.49 -7.35 7.94
N ASP A 48 -19.18 -6.86 6.74
CA ASP A 48 -19.65 -5.59 6.17
C ASP A 48 -20.82 -5.75 5.18
N ALA A 49 -21.72 -6.71 5.39
CA ALA A 49 -22.94 -6.89 4.58
C ALA A 49 -23.88 -5.64 4.53
N ARG A 50 -23.47 -4.52 5.15
CA ARG A 50 -24.15 -3.21 5.19
C ARG A 50 -23.61 -2.17 4.21
N GLU A 51 -22.39 -2.28 3.70
CA GLU A 51 -21.83 -1.31 2.74
C GLU A 51 -21.51 -1.97 1.39
N PRO A 52 -21.95 -1.39 0.26
CA PRO A 52 -21.59 -1.92 -1.03
C PRO A 52 -20.08 -1.84 -1.21
N ALA A 53 -19.47 -2.94 -1.68
CA ALA A 53 -18.06 -2.96 -2.03
C ALA A 53 -17.75 -1.77 -2.94
N ALA A 54 -16.70 -1.00 -2.61
CA ALA A 54 -16.27 0.12 -3.43
C ALA A 54 -16.12 -0.35 -4.88
N THR A 55 -16.75 0.35 -5.81
CA THR A 55 -16.57 0.07 -7.24
C THR A 55 -15.10 0.23 -7.54
N LEU A 56 -14.43 -0.89 -7.84
CA LEU A 56 -13.04 -0.87 -8.23
C LEU A 56 -12.94 -0.12 -9.56
N PRO A 57 -11.95 0.79 -9.73
CA PRO A 57 -11.68 1.34 -11.04
C PRO A 57 -11.38 0.19 -12.02
N ASP A 58 -11.70 0.40 -13.30
CA ASP A 58 -11.32 -0.51 -14.38
C ASP A 58 -9.80 -0.71 -14.41
N SER A 59 -9.33 -1.67 -15.21
CA SER A 59 -7.89 -1.98 -15.37
C SER A 59 -7.07 -0.69 -15.45
N LEU A 60 -6.06 -0.56 -14.58
CA LEU A 60 -5.11 0.55 -14.61
C LEU A 60 -4.53 0.66 -16.02
N ALA A 61 -4.97 1.67 -16.77
CA ALA A 61 -4.20 2.12 -17.91
C ALA A 61 -2.90 2.66 -17.34
N LEU A 62 -1.77 2.10 -17.78
CA LEU A 62 -0.48 2.65 -17.39
C LEU A 62 -0.48 4.13 -17.76
N PRO A 63 -0.16 5.03 -16.82
CA PRO A 63 -0.06 6.45 -17.14
C PRO A 63 0.96 6.59 -18.26
N VAL A 64 0.53 7.25 -19.33
CA VAL A 64 1.44 7.63 -20.39
C VAL A 64 2.53 8.49 -19.75
N ALA A 65 3.79 8.11 -19.99
CA ALA A 65 4.95 8.81 -19.49
C ALA A 65 4.83 10.31 -19.80
N PRO A 66 4.85 11.21 -18.80
CA PRO A 66 4.82 12.64 -19.06
C PRO A 66 6.07 13.03 -19.86
N THR A 67 5.86 13.66 -21.01
CA THR A 67 6.92 14.27 -21.82
C THR A 67 7.15 15.72 -21.39
N VAL A 68 8.27 16.31 -21.80
CA VAL A 68 8.90 17.55 -21.28
C VAL A 68 8.15 18.86 -21.57
N GLU A 69 6.97 18.84 -22.15
CA GLU A 69 6.32 20.07 -22.62
C GLU A 69 5.50 20.77 -21.52
N THR A 70 6.24 21.44 -20.62
CA THR A 70 5.89 22.66 -19.85
C THR A 70 6.14 22.52 -18.34
N ALA A 71 6.62 23.60 -17.70
CA ALA A 71 6.82 23.66 -16.25
C ALA A 71 5.55 23.35 -15.43
N ARG A 72 4.36 23.54 -16.02
CA ARG A 72 3.07 23.15 -15.41
C ARG A 72 2.91 21.64 -15.28
N ASP A 73 3.49 20.87 -16.20
CA ASP A 73 3.46 19.40 -16.14
C ASP A 73 4.32 18.87 -14.98
N ALA A 74 5.39 19.58 -14.61
CA ALA A 74 6.24 19.20 -13.49
C ALA A 74 5.56 19.46 -12.14
N GLU A 75 4.89 20.60 -11.97
CA GLU A 75 4.12 20.91 -10.76
C GLU A 75 2.93 19.94 -10.58
N ALA A 76 2.16 19.71 -11.65
CA ALA A 76 1.06 18.75 -11.64
C ALA A 76 1.54 17.33 -11.34
N LEU A 77 2.69 16.92 -11.88
CA LEU A 77 3.30 15.61 -11.57
C LEU A 77 3.68 15.48 -10.10
N VAL A 78 4.21 16.54 -9.49
CA VAL A 78 4.57 16.53 -8.06
C VAL A 78 3.31 16.48 -7.19
N GLU A 79 2.29 17.27 -7.52
CA GLU A 79 1.00 17.24 -6.82
C GLU A 79 0.37 15.85 -6.88
N GLU A 80 0.33 15.26 -8.07
CA GLU A 80 -0.18 13.91 -8.28
C GLU A 80 0.65 12.85 -7.54
N LEU A 81 1.98 12.97 -7.58
CA LEU A 81 2.88 12.12 -6.81
C LEU A 81 2.62 12.21 -5.31
N ASN A 82 2.43 13.42 -4.79
CA ASN A 82 2.14 13.64 -3.37
C ASN A 82 0.79 13.02 -2.99
N ARG A 83 -0.24 13.19 -3.83
CA ARG A 83 -1.56 12.59 -3.64
C ARG A 83 -1.47 11.07 -3.57
N VAL A 84 -0.81 10.43 -4.53
CA VAL A 84 -0.64 8.97 -4.57
C VAL A 84 0.25 8.48 -3.43
N SER A 85 1.38 9.14 -3.17
CA SER A 85 2.33 8.74 -2.13
C SER A 85 1.71 8.82 -0.73
N THR A 86 0.93 9.89 -0.44
CA THR A 86 0.24 10.05 0.86
C THR A 86 -0.74 8.91 1.15
N ALA A 87 -1.34 8.36 0.10
CA ALA A 87 -2.28 7.25 0.21
C ALA A 87 -1.58 5.88 0.32
N LEU A 88 -0.49 5.67 -0.42
CA LEU A 88 0.07 4.33 -0.65
C LEU A 88 1.42 4.06 0.02
N VAL A 89 2.20 5.11 0.31
CA VAL A 89 3.59 4.98 0.78
C VAL A 89 3.65 5.29 2.27
N ARG A 90 3.78 4.26 3.11
CA ARG A 90 3.95 4.40 4.56
C ARG A 90 4.81 3.28 5.16
N PRO A 91 5.65 3.57 6.16
CA PRO A 91 6.53 2.59 6.78
C PRO A 91 5.86 1.30 7.30
N TYR A 92 4.64 1.36 7.81
CA TYR A 92 4.00 0.23 8.49
C TYR A 92 2.68 -0.22 7.85
N THR A 93 1.87 0.72 7.35
CA THR A 93 0.53 0.46 6.81
C THR A 93 0.41 0.65 5.30
N GLY A 94 1.47 1.15 4.66
CA GLY A 94 1.47 1.42 3.23
C GLY A 94 1.52 0.13 2.41
N ILE A 95 0.92 0.17 1.23
CA ILE A 95 1.14 -0.86 0.20
C ILE A 95 2.63 -0.85 -0.20
N PHE A 96 3.18 0.35 -0.29
CA PHE A 96 4.60 0.61 -0.48
C PHE A 96 5.15 1.21 0.80
N ARG A 97 6.41 0.92 1.11
CA ARG A 97 6.98 1.27 2.41
C ARG A 97 7.62 2.65 2.44
N ARG A 98 8.55 2.86 1.50
CA ARG A 98 9.36 4.06 1.38
C ARG A 98 9.98 4.14 -0.01
N TYR A 99 10.35 5.35 -0.40
CA TYR A 99 11.37 5.56 -1.42
C TYR A 99 12.75 5.28 -0.82
N ASP A 100 13.61 4.66 -1.60
CA ASP A 100 14.96 4.24 -1.24
C ASP A 100 15.93 4.78 -2.30
N ASP A 101 15.89 6.10 -2.47
CA ASP A 101 16.53 6.85 -3.56
C ASP A 101 17.38 8.05 -3.12
N GLU A 102 17.44 8.34 -1.82
CA GLU A 102 18.21 9.47 -1.26
C GLU A 102 19.72 9.29 -1.48
N GLU A 103 20.22 8.06 -1.36
CA GLU A 103 21.65 7.74 -1.56
C GLU A 103 22.03 7.58 -3.04
N LEU A 104 21.06 7.62 -3.97
CA LEU A 104 21.31 7.36 -5.38
C LEU A 104 21.75 8.62 -6.11
N THR A 105 22.84 8.53 -6.88
CA THR A 105 23.32 9.64 -7.71
C THR A 105 22.32 9.97 -8.82
N GLN A 106 21.89 11.23 -8.90
CA GLN A 106 20.80 11.69 -9.77
C GLN A 106 21.29 12.31 -11.11
N THR A 107 22.40 11.82 -11.66
CA THR A 107 23.00 12.34 -12.90
C THR A 107 23.51 11.20 -13.79
N PRO A 108 23.28 11.22 -15.12
CA PRO A 108 22.41 12.12 -15.90
C PRO A 108 20.92 11.72 -15.87
N LEU A 109 20.62 10.52 -15.36
CA LEU A 109 19.29 9.92 -15.32
C LEU A 109 18.75 9.98 -13.88
N LYS A 110 17.50 10.37 -13.71
CA LYS A 110 16.84 10.36 -12.40
C LYS A 110 16.42 8.94 -12.10
N LEU A 111 16.78 8.47 -10.92
CA LEU A 111 16.54 7.09 -10.49
C LEU A 111 15.77 7.13 -9.18
N SER A 112 14.71 6.33 -9.12
CA SER A 112 14.00 6.07 -7.88
C SER A 112 13.84 4.58 -7.66
N ARG A 113 13.70 4.21 -6.40
CA ARG A 113 13.46 2.84 -5.96
C ARG A 113 12.40 2.88 -4.87
N VAL A 114 11.40 2.01 -4.96
CA VAL A 114 10.36 1.87 -3.94
C VAL A 114 10.36 0.44 -3.39
N GLU A 115 10.19 0.32 -2.07
CA GLU A 115 10.07 -0.98 -1.40
C GLU A 115 8.60 -1.43 -1.37
N VAL A 116 8.33 -2.63 -1.88
CA VAL A 116 7.02 -3.29 -1.86
C VAL A 116 7.11 -4.58 -1.05
N ALA A 117 6.15 -4.77 -0.14
CA ALA A 117 5.98 -6.02 0.58
C ALA A 117 5.09 -6.96 -0.24
N LEU A 118 5.59 -8.18 -0.46
CA LEU A 118 4.88 -9.26 -1.13
C LEU A 118 4.42 -10.28 -0.08
N GLY A 119 3.50 -11.17 -0.48
CA GLY A 119 3.02 -12.25 0.38
C GLY A 119 4.17 -13.09 0.96
N GLY A 120 3.95 -13.67 2.15
CA GLY A 120 4.95 -14.53 2.80
C GLY A 120 6.15 -13.79 3.38
N GLY A 121 6.06 -12.48 3.63
CA GLY A 121 7.13 -11.68 4.24
C GLY A 121 8.27 -11.30 3.28
N VAL A 122 8.13 -11.62 2.00
CA VAL A 122 9.09 -11.25 0.96
C VAL A 122 9.02 -9.75 0.71
N ARG A 123 10.16 -9.09 0.58
CA ARG A 123 10.25 -7.68 0.20
C ARG A 123 11.02 -7.54 -1.09
N ARG A 124 10.53 -6.68 -1.99
CA ARG A 124 11.22 -6.33 -3.23
C ARG A 124 11.43 -4.83 -3.31
N ARG A 125 12.49 -4.45 -4.00
CA ARG A 125 12.74 -3.07 -4.38
C ARG A 125 12.58 -2.93 -5.87
N ILE A 126 11.69 -2.05 -6.30
CA ILE A 126 11.39 -1.81 -7.71
C ILE A 126 12.00 -0.47 -8.10
N ALA A 127 12.90 -0.49 -9.08
CA ALA A 127 13.58 0.69 -9.57
C ALA A 127 12.93 1.19 -10.86
N ALA A 128 12.86 2.50 -11.02
CA ALA A 128 12.46 3.13 -12.26
C ALA A 128 13.24 4.41 -12.49
N PHE A 129 13.19 4.89 -13.73
CA PHE A 129 14.04 5.95 -14.21
C PHE A 129 13.25 7.02 -14.95
N ASP A 130 13.74 8.24 -14.90
CA ASP A 130 13.22 9.35 -15.70
C ASP A 130 14.36 10.26 -16.14
N VAL A 131 14.28 10.72 -17.39
CA VAL A 131 15.32 11.56 -18.02
C VAL A 131 15.31 13.00 -17.51
N HIS A 132 14.22 13.47 -16.90
CA HIS A 132 14.04 14.87 -16.55
C HIS A 132 13.85 15.09 -15.05
N HIS A 133 12.99 14.33 -14.38
CA HIS A 133 12.55 14.65 -13.02
C HIS A 133 12.55 13.43 -12.08
N LEU A 134 13.04 13.61 -10.85
CA LEU A 134 12.97 12.57 -9.81
C LEU A 134 11.52 12.20 -9.49
N ALA A 135 10.59 13.17 -9.52
CA ALA A 135 9.16 12.90 -9.36
C ALA A 135 8.62 11.92 -10.43
N GLY A 136 9.11 12.04 -11.67
CA GLY A 136 8.79 11.09 -12.75
C GLY A 136 9.34 9.70 -12.46
N ALA A 137 10.58 9.59 -11.99
CA ALA A 137 11.17 8.31 -11.61
C ALA A 137 10.41 7.65 -10.46
N ARG A 138 10.03 8.42 -9.43
CA ARG A 138 9.21 7.95 -8.28
C ARG A 138 7.83 7.47 -8.73
N MET A 139 7.14 8.24 -9.58
CA MET A 139 5.84 7.86 -10.12
C MET A 139 5.94 6.55 -10.91
N ARG A 140 6.91 6.43 -11.83
CA ARG A 140 7.14 5.19 -12.60
C ARG A 140 7.45 4.00 -11.69
N ALA A 141 8.21 4.21 -10.62
CA ALA A 141 8.52 3.16 -9.64
C ALA A 141 7.25 2.69 -8.91
N LEU A 142 6.35 3.60 -8.53
CA LEU A 142 5.06 3.25 -7.92
C LEU A 142 4.19 2.41 -8.86
N TYR A 143 4.07 2.79 -10.12
CA TYR A 143 3.28 2.03 -11.08
C TYR A 143 3.86 0.63 -11.34
N ALA A 144 5.17 0.53 -11.56
CA ALA A 144 5.84 -0.77 -11.71
C ALA A 144 5.69 -1.64 -10.43
N ALA A 145 5.75 -1.02 -9.24
CA ALA A 145 5.54 -1.74 -8.00
C ALA A 145 4.07 -2.16 -7.80
N ALA A 146 3.11 -1.38 -8.28
CA ALA A 146 1.69 -1.73 -8.26
C ALA A 146 1.40 -2.96 -9.12
N GLU A 147 2.00 -3.06 -10.31
CA GLU A 147 1.90 -4.25 -11.16
C GLU A 147 2.40 -5.50 -10.43
N VAL A 148 3.59 -5.42 -9.83
CA VAL A 148 4.18 -6.53 -9.05
C VAL A 148 3.30 -6.87 -7.84
N TYR A 149 2.75 -5.87 -7.16
CA TYR A 149 1.85 -6.07 -6.01
C TYR A 149 0.59 -6.81 -6.42
N VAL A 150 -0.06 -6.40 -7.52
CA VAL A 150 -1.29 -7.02 -8.01
C VAL A 150 -1.06 -8.47 -8.41
N GLU A 151 0.09 -8.78 -9.02
CA GLU A 151 0.46 -10.15 -9.40
C GLU A 151 0.65 -11.08 -8.19
N HIS A 152 1.18 -10.57 -7.07
CA HIS A 152 1.68 -11.42 -5.96
C HIS A 152 0.84 -11.37 -4.68
N VAL A 153 0.04 -10.32 -4.47
CA VAL A 153 -0.61 -10.06 -3.17
C VAL A 153 -2.13 -10.11 -3.24
N VAL A 154 -2.72 -9.77 -4.39
CA VAL A 154 -4.17 -9.76 -4.53
C VAL A 154 -4.68 -11.20 -4.41
N PRO A 155 -5.57 -11.51 -3.43
CA PRO A 155 -6.12 -12.84 -3.30
C PRO A 155 -6.78 -13.27 -4.60
N LEU A 156 -6.41 -14.45 -5.09
CA LEU A 156 -7.11 -15.06 -6.21
C LEU A 156 -8.59 -15.22 -5.84
N PRO A 157 -9.52 -14.96 -6.77
CA PRO A 157 -10.92 -15.29 -6.53
C PRO A 157 -10.99 -16.76 -6.15
N VAL A 158 -11.59 -17.04 -4.99
CA VAL A 158 -11.82 -18.42 -4.56
C VAL A 158 -12.78 -19.02 -5.58
N PRO A 159 -12.38 -20.06 -6.34
CA PRO A 159 -13.32 -20.72 -7.24
C PRO A 159 -14.51 -21.21 -6.43
N ASP A 160 -15.71 -21.15 -7.00
CA ASP A 160 -16.95 -21.62 -6.37
C ASP A 160 -16.92 -23.16 -6.30
N VAL A 161 -16.09 -23.67 -5.39
CA VAL A 161 -15.85 -25.08 -5.16
C VAL A 161 -16.80 -25.49 -4.03
N PRO A 162 -17.66 -26.51 -4.24
CA PRO A 162 -18.55 -27.01 -3.21
C PRO A 162 -17.79 -27.21 -1.91
N GLN A 163 -18.32 -26.74 -0.78
CA GLN A 163 -17.67 -26.82 0.55
C GLN A 163 -17.18 -28.24 0.90
N GLN A 164 -17.83 -29.27 0.36
CA GLN A 164 -17.47 -30.68 0.51
C GLN A 164 -16.18 -31.10 -0.22
N ALA A 165 -15.70 -30.31 -1.18
CA ALA A 165 -14.46 -30.52 -1.91
C ALA A 165 -13.27 -29.72 -1.34
N LEU A 166 -13.50 -28.80 -0.40
CA LEU A 166 -12.44 -28.07 0.29
C LEU A 166 -11.87 -28.93 1.43
N ARG A 167 -10.59 -29.29 1.31
CA ARG A 167 -9.90 -30.09 2.32
C ARG A 167 -9.71 -29.25 3.59
N THR A 168 -10.44 -29.56 4.66
CA THR A 168 -10.26 -28.92 5.96
C THR A 168 -9.01 -29.47 6.63
N LEU A 169 -8.00 -28.61 6.83
CA LEU A 169 -6.80 -28.95 7.60
C LEU A 169 -6.95 -28.41 9.02
N GLY A 170 -7.00 -29.32 9.99
CA GLY A 170 -6.93 -28.96 11.41
C GLY A 170 -5.49 -28.68 11.85
N PRO A 171 -5.27 -28.07 13.02
CA PRO A 171 -3.93 -27.75 13.53
C PRO A 171 -2.99 -28.96 13.59
N ALA A 172 -3.52 -30.14 13.92
CA ALA A 172 -2.77 -31.39 13.96
C ALA A 172 -2.27 -31.88 12.58
N ALA A 173 -2.80 -31.32 11.48
CA ALA A 173 -2.39 -31.64 10.13
C ALA A 173 -1.27 -30.71 9.61
N LEU A 174 -0.86 -29.70 10.39
CA LEU A 174 0.24 -28.81 10.05
C LEU A 174 1.53 -29.32 10.69
N THR A 175 2.30 -30.12 9.95
CA THR A 175 3.65 -30.53 10.37
C THR A 175 4.68 -29.54 9.82
N THR A 176 5.45 -28.91 10.69
CA THR A 176 6.69 -28.24 10.28
C THR A 176 7.76 -29.32 10.11
N GLY A 177 8.12 -29.62 8.87
CA GLY A 177 9.33 -30.40 8.55
C GLY A 177 10.59 -29.56 8.76
#